data_AF-A0A3M9XKD6-F1
#
_entry.id   AF-A0A3M9XKD6-F1
#
_cell.length_a   1.000
_cell.length_b   1.000
_cell.length_c   1.000
_cell.angle_alpha   90.00
_cell.angle_beta   90.00
_cell.angle_gamma   90.00
#
_symmetry.space_group_name_H-M   'P 1'
#
loop_
_entity.id
_entity.type
_entity.pdbx_description
1 polymer ?
#
loop_
_entity_poly.entity_id
_entity_poly.type
_entity_poly.pdbx_seq_one_letter_code
_entity_poly.pdbx_strand_id
1 'polypeptide(L)'
;MLRIALLIGLTALALPVHAIAQAAGGHHMESHHAMMSGHQMAAAPAEAGQAAFAAIQEIVGLLEADPSTDWSKVNIEALRQHLIDMDNVTLRAEVKSESVDGGLRFTVSGSGPVKNSIQRMVIAHAATMNGAGDWTFNAVQTDEGAVLTVRAPAKDQDKLGGLGFIGIMTRGMHHQAHHLMIARGADPHH
;
A
#
# COMPACT_ATOMS: atom_id res chain seq x y z
N MET A 1 3.50 69.67 -22.54
CA MET A 1 2.08 70.06 -22.48
C MET A 1 1.30 68.92 -21.85
N LEU A 2 0.49 69.27 -20.86
CA LEU A 2 -0.33 68.44 -19.97
C LEU A 2 -1.37 67.59 -20.72
N ARG A 3 -1.61 66.33 -20.32
CA ARG A 3 -2.95 65.72 -20.22
C ARG A 3 -3.03 64.67 -19.11
N ILE A 4 -3.74 65.06 -18.06
CA ILE A 4 -4.32 64.22 -17.00
C ILE A 4 -5.49 63.43 -17.60
N ALA A 5 -5.63 62.15 -17.25
CA ALA A 5 -6.93 61.48 -17.24
C ALA A 5 -6.92 60.39 -16.14
N LEU A 6 -8.09 60.23 -15.54
CA LEU A 6 -8.35 59.85 -14.16
C LEU A 6 -9.45 58.76 -14.16
N LEU A 7 -9.36 57.81 -13.21
CA LEU A 7 -10.39 56.85 -12.74
C LEU A 7 -10.83 55.78 -13.77
N ILE A 8 -11.29 54.57 -13.42
CA ILE A 8 -12.27 54.16 -12.40
C ILE A 8 -11.99 52.69 -12.01
N GLY A 9 -12.15 52.36 -10.73
CA GLY A 9 -11.98 51.01 -10.18
C GLY A 9 -13.13 50.05 -10.48
N LEU A 10 -12.84 48.75 -10.41
CA LEU A 10 -13.84 47.68 -10.43
C LEU A 10 -13.54 46.70 -9.28
N THR A 11 -14.31 46.82 -8.20
CA THR A 11 -14.34 45.89 -7.07
C THR A 11 -15.24 44.71 -7.43
N ALA A 12 -14.68 43.51 -7.56
CA ALA A 12 -15.43 42.28 -7.76
C ALA A 12 -15.88 41.70 -6.40
N LEU A 13 -17.19 41.69 -6.16
CA LEU A 13 -17.84 41.02 -5.04
C LEU A 13 -17.87 39.50 -5.31
N ALA A 14 -17.24 38.70 -4.47
CA ALA A 14 -17.38 37.24 -4.50
C ALA A 14 -18.49 36.80 -3.53
N LEU A 15 -19.53 36.12 -4.04
CA LEU A 15 -20.56 35.46 -3.24
C LEU A 15 -20.23 33.97 -3.09
N PRO A 16 -20.39 33.36 -1.89
CA PRO A 16 -20.20 31.92 -1.73
C PRO A 16 -21.46 31.15 -2.16
N VAL A 17 -21.28 30.24 -3.12
CA VAL A 17 -22.27 29.22 -3.51
C VAL A 17 -22.33 28.17 -2.39
N HIS A 18 -23.48 28.08 -1.71
CA HIS A 18 -23.77 26.95 -0.82
C HIS A 18 -24.29 25.79 -1.67
N ALA A 19 -23.56 24.67 -1.69
CA ALA A 19 -24.03 23.42 -2.29
C ALA A 19 -24.94 22.69 -1.28
N ILE A 20 -26.22 22.52 -1.63
CA ILE A 20 -27.16 21.65 -0.92
C ILE A 20 -27.18 20.32 -1.68
N ALA A 21 -26.65 19.26 -1.07
CA ALA A 21 -26.81 17.89 -1.58
C ALA A 21 -28.20 17.37 -1.17
N GLN A 22 -29.05 17.08 -2.16
CA GLN A 22 -30.33 16.40 -1.96
C GLN A 22 -30.10 14.88 -1.90
N ALA A 23 -30.51 14.23 -0.81
CA ALA A 23 -30.65 12.79 -0.74
C ALA A 23 -32.08 12.40 -1.15
N ALA A 24 -32.20 11.56 -2.18
CA ALA A 24 -33.47 11.06 -2.69
C ALA A 24 -34.11 10.04 -1.74
N GLY A 25 -35.43 10.12 -1.61
CA GLY A 25 -36.25 9.21 -0.81
C GLY A 25 -36.58 7.89 -1.52
N GLY A 26 -36.96 6.89 -0.69
CA GLY A 26 -37.54 5.61 -1.08
C GLY A 26 -38.29 5.01 0.13
N HIS A 27 -39.47 4.44 -0.14
CA HIS A 27 -40.61 4.36 0.77
C HIS A 27 -40.63 3.23 1.81
N HIS A 28 -41.43 3.48 2.85
CA HIS A 28 -41.87 2.63 3.96
C HIS A 28 -42.60 1.33 3.55
N MET A 29 -42.42 0.29 4.38
CA MET A 29 -43.44 -0.70 4.76
C MET A 29 -43.28 -0.99 6.27
N GLU A 30 -44.31 -0.68 7.07
CA GLU A 30 -44.54 -1.18 8.45
C GLU A 30 -44.72 -2.72 8.40
N SER A 31 -44.42 -3.54 9.40
CA SER A 31 -44.78 -3.50 10.83
C SER A 31 -44.05 -4.66 11.54
N HIS A 32 -43.55 -4.44 12.76
CA HIS A 32 -43.92 -5.18 13.99
C HIS A 32 -42.88 -4.95 15.10
N HIS A 33 -43.40 -4.52 16.25
CA HIS A 33 -42.71 -4.13 17.46
C HIS A 33 -41.84 -5.22 18.09
N ALA A 34 -40.59 -4.88 18.42
CA ALA A 34 -39.90 -5.39 19.60
C ALA A 34 -39.04 -4.26 20.20
N MET A 35 -39.54 -3.71 21.30
CA MET A 35 -38.82 -2.81 22.19
C MET A 35 -37.62 -3.58 22.78
N MET A 36 -36.41 -3.27 22.35
CA MET A 36 -35.22 -3.52 23.15
C MET A 36 -34.52 -2.21 23.44
N SER A 37 -34.63 -1.87 24.72
CA SER A 37 -33.92 -0.85 25.48
C SER A 37 -32.62 -0.36 24.84
N GLY A 38 -32.51 0.97 24.73
CA GLY A 38 -31.31 1.66 24.31
C GLY A 38 -30.11 1.29 25.19
N HIS A 39 -29.26 0.41 24.67
CA HIS A 39 -27.84 0.62 24.83
C HIS A 39 -27.44 1.51 23.66
N GLN A 40 -27.16 2.77 23.97
CA GLN A 40 -26.19 3.53 23.20
C GLN A 40 -24.95 2.65 23.11
N MET A 41 -24.79 1.96 21.99
CA MET A 41 -23.46 1.60 21.54
C MET A 41 -22.76 2.94 21.44
N ALA A 42 -21.97 3.27 22.47
CA ALA A 42 -20.97 4.31 22.37
C ALA A 42 -20.32 4.08 21.02
N ALA A 43 -20.37 5.08 20.15
CA ALA A 43 -19.81 4.97 18.81
C ALA A 43 -18.39 4.40 18.98
N ALA A 44 -18.21 3.14 18.61
CA ALA A 44 -16.91 2.52 18.67
C ALA A 44 -16.00 3.38 17.78
N PRO A 45 -14.75 3.64 18.17
CA PRO A 45 -13.82 4.35 17.30
C PRO A 45 -13.88 3.74 15.89
N ALA A 46 -14.36 4.53 14.94
CA ALA A 46 -14.67 4.08 13.58
C ALA A 46 -13.57 4.45 12.59
N GLU A 47 -12.57 5.22 13.03
CA GLU A 47 -11.41 5.50 12.21
C GLU A 47 -10.59 4.22 12.07
N ALA A 48 -10.30 3.85 10.82
CA ALA A 48 -9.25 2.89 10.56
C ALA A 48 -7.97 3.49 11.15
N GLY A 49 -7.44 2.86 12.21
CA GLY A 49 -6.10 3.15 12.68
C GLY A 49 -5.09 3.05 11.53
N GLN A 50 -3.87 3.54 11.74
CA GLN A 50 -2.81 3.45 10.72
C GLN A 50 -2.70 2.00 10.19
N ALA A 51 -2.62 1.82 8.87
CA ALA A 51 -2.78 0.51 8.22
C ALA A 51 -1.79 -0.57 8.72
N ALA A 52 -0.55 -0.19 9.03
CA ALA A 52 0.42 -1.13 9.62
C ALA A 52 0.03 -1.52 11.06
N PHE A 53 -0.51 -0.60 11.85
CA PHE A 53 -1.05 -0.91 13.18
C PHE A 53 -2.24 -1.87 13.08
N ALA A 54 -3.16 -1.65 12.14
CA ALA A 54 -4.28 -2.55 11.90
C ALA A 54 -3.80 -3.96 11.49
N ALA A 55 -2.81 -4.05 10.60
CA ALA A 55 -2.21 -5.32 10.22
C ALA A 55 -1.55 -6.04 11.42
N ILE A 56 -0.82 -5.30 12.27
CA ILE A 56 -0.22 -5.87 13.48
C ILE A 56 -1.32 -6.35 14.45
N GLN A 57 -2.37 -5.57 14.66
CA GLN A 57 -3.49 -5.94 15.53
C GLN A 57 -4.17 -7.22 15.04
N GLU A 58 -4.43 -7.34 13.74
CA GLU A 58 -4.98 -8.56 13.13
C GLU A 58 -4.09 -9.78 13.42
N ILE A 59 -2.77 -9.65 13.18
CA ILE A 59 -1.82 -10.74 13.40
C ILE A 59 -1.71 -11.11 14.88
N VAL A 60 -1.70 -10.14 15.80
CA VAL A 60 -1.72 -10.40 17.25
C VAL A 60 -2.97 -11.17 17.63
N GLY A 61 -4.15 -10.77 17.14
CA GLY A 61 -5.40 -11.50 17.40
C GLY A 61 -5.38 -12.94 16.89
N LEU A 62 -4.78 -13.18 15.72
CA LEU A 62 -4.60 -14.54 15.18
C LEU A 62 -3.65 -15.39 16.04
N LEU A 63 -2.57 -14.80 16.55
CA LEU A 63 -1.62 -15.48 17.45
C LEU A 63 -2.27 -15.81 18.80
N GLU A 64 -3.05 -14.89 19.38
CA GLU A 64 -3.77 -15.08 20.64
C GLU A 64 -4.89 -16.13 20.53
N ALA A 65 -5.57 -16.20 19.39
CA ALA A 65 -6.65 -17.17 19.16
C ALA A 65 -6.15 -18.59 18.89
N ASP A 66 -4.89 -18.77 18.50
CA ASP A 66 -4.27 -20.07 18.22
C ASP A 66 -3.59 -20.64 19.48
N PRO A 67 -4.17 -21.65 20.15
CA PRO A 67 -3.60 -22.24 21.36
C PRO A 67 -2.28 -22.98 21.11
N SER A 68 -1.90 -23.20 19.84
CA SER A 68 -0.62 -23.81 19.46
C SER A 68 0.50 -22.79 19.22
N THR A 69 0.22 -21.48 19.34
CA THR A 69 1.22 -20.43 19.20
C THR A 69 2.37 -20.62 20.20
N ASP A 70 3.58 -20.81 19.66
CA ASP A 70 4.82 -20.81 20.43
C ASP A 70 5.27 -19.38 20.71
N TRP A 71 4.79 -18.82 21.82
CA TRP A 71 5.11 -17.45 22.25
C TRP A 71 6.61 -17.17 22.45
N SER A 72 7.44 -18.21 22.60
CA SER A 72 8.89 -18.04 22.70
C SER A 72 9.56 -17.67 21.37
N LYS A 73 8.87 -17.93 20.24
CA LYS A 73 9.35 -17.62 18.88
C LYS A 73 8.70 -16.39 18.27
N VAL A 74 7.59 -15.92 18.82
CA VAL A 74 6.86 -14.76 18.29
C VAL A 74 7.77 -13.54 18.23
N ASN A 75 7.79 -12.87 17.08
CA ASN A 75 8.60 -11.68 16.83
C ASN A 75 7.81 -10.59 16.11
N ILE A 76 7.02 -9.84 16.89
CA ILE A 76 6.23 -8.71 16.36
C ILE A 76 7.12 -7.57 15.86
N GLU A 77 8.32 -7.41 16.42
CA GLU A 77 9.28 -6.41 15.96
C GLU A 77 9.77 -6.70 14.53
N ALA A 78 10.00 -7.98 14.20
CA ALA A 78 10.31 -8.39 12.82
C ALA A 78 9.17 -8.06 11.86
N LEU A 79 7.91 -8.30 12.25
CA LEU A 79 6.75 -7.89 11.45
C LEU A 79 6.68 -6.36 11.29
N ARG A 80 6.90 -5.60 12.36
CA ARG A 80 6.91 -4.12 12.29
C ARG A 80 8.01 -3.63 11.34
N GLN A 81 9.20 -4.22 11.40
CA GLN A 81 10.30 -3.86 10.50
C GLN A 81 10.00 -4.22 9.04
N HIS A 82 9.32 -5.34 8.79
CA HIS A 82 8.85 -5.69 7.45
C HIS A 82 7.83 -4.68 6.93
N LEU A 83 6.87 -4.25 7.75
CA LEU A 83 5.89 -3.24 7.37
C LEU A 83 6.53 -1.87 7.08
N ILE A 84 7.60 -1.51 7.78
CA ILE A 84 8.42 -0.33 7.44
C ILE A 84 9.08 -0.50 6.08
N ASP A 85 9.60 -1.68 5.78
CA ASP A 85 10.20 -1.93 4.48
C ASP A 85 9.17 -1.78 3.35
N MET A 86 7.97 -2.36 3.55
CA MET A 86 6.86 -2.21 2.62
C MET A 86 6.47 -0.74 2.42
N ASP A 87 6.33 0.02 3.50
CA ASP A 87 5.98 1.44 3.45
C ASP A 87 7.05 2.27 2.73
N ASN A 88 8.33 1.99 2.98
CA ASN A 88 9.44 2.65 2.30
C ASN A 88 9.46 2.35 0.80
N VAL A 89 9.34 1.08 0.41
CA VAL A 89 9.38 0.67 -1.00
C VAL A 89 8.14 1.15 -1.75
N THR A 90 6.98 1.16 -1.09
CA THR A 90 5.71 1.53 -1.72
C THR A 90 5.56 3.04 -1.89
N LEU A 91 5.91 3.82 -0.85
CA LEU A 91 5.54 5.23 -0.78
C LEU A 91 6.74 6.19 -0.81
N ARG A 92 7.99 5.72 -0.63
CA ARG A 92 9.17 6.59 -0.50
C ARG A 92 10.31 6.29 -1.47
N ALA A 93 10.33 5.12 -2.10
CA ALA A 93 11.34 4.79 -3.09
C ALA A 93 11.14 5.62 -4.37
N GLU A 94 12.24 6.03 -4.98
CA GLU A 94 12.23 6.57 -6.33
C GLU A 94 12.36 5.44 -7.33
N VAL A 95 11.54 5.46 -8.40
CA VAL A 95 11.53 4.40 -9.40
C VAL A 95 11.67 5.00 -10.79
N LYS A 96 12.69 4.55 -11.52
CA LYS A 96 12.83 4.81 -12.96
C LYS A 96 12.59 3.51 -13.70
N SER A 97 11.70 3.55 -14.70
CA SER A 97 11.37 2.41 -15.54
C SER A 97 11.89 2.62 -16.95
N GLU A 98 12.52 1.61 -17.52
CA GLU A 98 12.97 1.58 -18.91
C GLU A 98 12.53 0.27 -19.58
N SER A 99 12.17 0.34 -20.85
CA SER A 99 11.90 -0.86 -21.65
C SER A 99 13.20 -1.58 -21.98
N VAL A 100 13.17 -2.91 -21.90
CA VAL A 100 14.25 -3.79 -22.34
C VAL A 100 13.69 -4.88 -23.24
N ASP A 101 14.56 -5.62 -23.92
CA ASP A 101 14.09 -6.76 -24.71
C ASP A 101 13.34 -7.76 -23.82
N GLY A 102 12.09 -8.04 -24.22
CA GLY A 102 11.16 -8.93 -23.52
C GLY A 102 10.61 -8.40 -22.19
N GLY A 103 10.78 -7.13 -21.83
CA GLY A 103 10.12 -6.60 -20.63
C GLY A 103 10.59 -5.23 -20.14
N LEU A 104 10.70 -5.08 -18.81
CA LEU A 104 11.00 -3.82 -18.14
C LEU A 104 12.17 -3.95 -17.18
N ARG A 105 12.95 -2.88 -17.07
CA ARG A 105 13.96 -2.70 -16.04
C ARG A 105 13.59 -1.51 -15.16
N PHE A 106 13.61 -1.74 -13.85
CA PHE A 106 13.33 -0.76 -12.82
C PHE A 106 14.63 -0.47 -12.07
N THR A 107 15.06 0.79 -12.09
CA THR A 107 16.09 1.28 -11.17
C THR A 107 15.36 1.91 -9.99
N VAL A 108 15.55 1.33 -8.80
CA VAL A 108 14.85 1.71 -7.58
C VAL A 108 15.87 2.25 -6.58
N SER A 109 15.72 3.50 -6.20
CA SER A 109 16.70 4.23 -5.39
C SER A 109 16.07 4.90 -4.18
N GLY A 110 16.89 5.13 -3.16
CA GLY A 110 16.52 5.86 -1.96
C GLY A 110 17.74 6.24 -1.13
N SER A 111 17.49 6.88 0.01
CA SER A 111 18.54 7.26 0.95
C SER A 111 18.28 6.66 2.33
N GLY A 112 19.34 6.54 3.15
CA GLY A 112 19.23 6.09 4.54
C GLY A 112 18.45 4.76 4.68
N PRO A 113 17.42 4.71 5.55
CA PRO A 113 16.61 3.51 5.72
C PRO A 113 15.87 3.03 4.46
N VAL A 114 15.43 3.94 3.59
CA VAL A 114 14.67 3.59 2.37
C VAL A 114 15.52 2.74 1.44
N LYS A 115 16.79 3.11 1.25
CA LYS A 115 17.76 2.30 0.51
C LYS A 115 17.81 0.87 1.03
N ASN A 116 17.96 0.72 2.34
CA ASN A 116 18.13 -0.60 2.96
C ASN A 116 16.86 -1.46 2.79
N SER A 117 15.67 -0.84 2.87
CA SER A 117 14.39 -1.50 2.60
C SER A 117 14.29 -1.97 1.15
N ILE A 118 14.69 -1.13 0.18
CA ILE A 118 14.73 -1.50 -1.25
C ILE A 118 15.63 -2.71 -1.46
N GLN A 119 16.84 -2.68 -0.91
CA GLN A 119 17.82 -3.75 -1.05
C GLN A 119 17.31 -5.08 -0.51
N ARG A 120 16.67 -5.10 0.67
CA ARG A 120 16.09 -6.33 1.21
C ARG A 120 14.91 -6.83 0.39
N MET A 121 13.91 -5.97 0.15
CA MET A 121 12.65 -6.40 -0.45
C MET A 121 12.78 -6.76 -1.92
N VAL A 122 13.46 -5.94 -2.73
CA VAL A 122 13.51 -6.17 -4.19
C VAL A 122 14.28 -7.45 -4.52
N ILE A 123 15.36 -7.72 -3.77
CA ILE A 123 16.16 -8.93 -3.95
C ILE A 123 15.39 -10.17 -3.53
N ALA A 124 14.79 -10.16 -2.33
CA ALA A 124 13.99 -11.28 -1.83
C ALA A 124 12.76 -11.55 -2.73
N HIS A 125 12.08 -10.51 -3.19
CA HIS A 125 10.93 -10.63 -4.08
C HIS A 125 11.31 -11.24 -5.42
N ALA A 126 12.39 -10.76 -6.05
CA ALA A 126 12.86 -11.32 -7.32
C ALA A 126 13.25 -12.80 -7.18
N ALA A 127 13.96 -13.17 -6.11
CA ALA A 127 14.31 -14.56 -5.85
C ALA A 127 13.07 -15.45 -5.68
N THR A 128 12.06 -14.96 -4.95
CA THR A 128 10.81 -15.69 -4.71
C THR A 128 9.96 -15.83 -5.98
N MET A 129 9.91 -14.80 -6.82
CA MET A 129 9.00 -14.72 -7.96
C MET A 129 9.59 -15.24 -9.27
N ASN A 130 10.89 -15.47 -9.35
CA ASN A 130 11.52 -15.91 -10.59
C ASN A 130 10.94 -17.26 -11.06
N GLY A 131 10.41 -17.29 -12.28
CA GLY A 131 9.72 -18.45 -12.87
C GLY A 131 8.20 -18.48 -12.64
N ALA A 132 7.66 -17.61 -11.80
CA ALA A 132 6.22 -17.58 -11.52
C ALA A 132 5.42 -17.09 -12.75
N GLY A 133 4.55 -17.95 -13.27
CA GLY A 133 3.69 -17.63 -14.42
C GLY A 133 4.45 -17.38 -15.71
N ASP A 134 5.57 -18.07 -15.91
CA ASP A 134 6.49 -17.94 -17.06
C ASP A 134 7.17 -16.56 -17.17
N TRP A 135 7.24 -15.81 -16.07
CA TRP A 135 7.97 -14.54 -15.98
C TRP A 135 9.34 -14.77 -15.34
N THR A 136 10.35 -14.02 -15.79
CA THR A 136 11.68 -14.04 -15.17
C THR A 136 11.90 -12.77 -14.37
N PHE A 137 12.44 -12.93 -13.16
CA PHE A 137 12.78 -11.83 -12.27
C PHE A 137 14.26 -11.92 -11.93
N ASN A 138 14.99 -10.86 -12.20
CA ASN A 138 16.40 -10.75 -11.84
C ASN A 138 16.61 -9.41 -11.14
N ALA A 139 17.11 -9.46 -9.91
CA ALA A 139 17.45 -8.25 -9.18
C ALA A 139 18.92 -8.26 -8.76
N VAL A 140 19.55 -7.10 -8.85
CA VAL A 140 20.90 -6.84 -8.36
C VAL A 140 20.88 -5.65 -7.43
N GLN A 141 21.62 -5.76 -6.33
CA GLN A 141 21.80 -4.67 -5.38
C GLN A 141 22.68 -3.57 -6.00
N THR A 142 22.39 -2.32 -5.66
CA THR A 142 23.23 -1.16 -5.99
C THR A 142 23.53 -0.36 -4.72
N ASP A 143 24.45 0.60 -4.83
CA ASP A 143 24.80 1.48 -3.70
C ASP A 143 23.65 2.38 -3.24
N GLU A 144 22.67 2.62 -4.12
CA GLU A 144 21.51 3.50 -3.88
C GLU A 144 20.20 2.71 -3.67
N GLY A 145 20.19 1.40 -3.89
CA GLY A 145 19.00 0.57 -3.79
C GLY A 145 19.16 -0.74 -4.56
N ALA A 146 18.34 -0.95 -5.58
CA ALA A 146 18.37 -2.15 -6.41
C ALA A 146 17.93 -1.88 -7.84
N VAL A 147 18.37 -2.73 -8.76
CA VAL A 147 17.87 -2.81 -10.13
C VAL A 147 17.13 -4.12 -10.29
N LEU A 148 15.85 -4.05 -10.67
CA LEU A 148 15.01 -5.20 -10.98
C LEU A 148 14.74 -5.25 -12.48
N THR A 149 15.02 -6.37 -13.12
CA THR A 149 14.61 -6.66 -14.49
C THR A 149 13.56 -7.75 -14.50
N VAL A 150 12.42 -7.46 -15.13
CA VAL A 150 11.31 -8.40 -15.27
C VAL A 150 11.04 -8.63 -16.75
N ARG A 151 10.99 -9.90 -17.16
CA ARG A 151 10.58 -10.30 -18.51
C ARG A 151 9.36 -11.20 -18.45
N ALA A 152 8.51 -11.06 -19.46
CA ALA A 152 7.25 -11.77 -19.55
C ALA A 152 7.01 -12.26 -20.99
N PRO A 153 6.15 -13.26 -21.20
CA PRO A 153 5.71 -13.65 -22.54
C PRO A 153 5.03 -12.49 -23.28
N ALA A 154 5.03 -12.52 -24.62
CA ALA A 154 4.46 -11.45 -25.45
C ALA A 154 3.00 -11.09 -25.08
N LYS A 155 2.18 -12.10 -24.76
CA LYS A 155 0.78 -11.93 -24.32
C LYS A 155 0.60 -11.10 -23.04
N ASP A 156 1.66 -10.97 -22.24
CA ASP A 156 1.64 -10.36 -20.92
C ASP A 156 2.38 -9.01 -20.87
N GLN A 157 2.91 -8.54 -22.00
CA GLN A 157 3.69 -7.29 -22.05
C GLN A 157 2.88 -6.07 -21.63
N ASP A 158 1.63 -5.95 -22.09
CA ASP A 158 0.73 -4.88 -21.67
C ASP A 158 0.39 -4.96 -20.17
N LYS A 159 0.25 -6.18 -19.65
CA LYS A 159 0.05 -6.42 -18.22
C LYS A 159 1.27 -6.02 -17.41
N LEU A 160 2.47 -6.37 -17.86
CA LEU A 160 3.73 -5.97 -17.24
C LEU A 160 3.86 -4.44 -17.21
N GLY A 161 3.54 -3.77 -18.32
CA GLY A 161 3.49 -2.30 -18.41
C GLY A 161 2.47 -1.68 -17.47
N GLY A 162 1.25 -2.20 -17.42
CA GLY A 162 0.17 -1.68 -16.58
C GLY A 162 0.39 -1.88 -15.08
N LEU A 163 1.09 -2.94 -14.68
CA LEU A 163 1.46 -3.16 -13.28
C LEU A 163 2.55 -2.19 -12.81
N GLY A 164 3.55 -1.93 -13.66
CA GLY A 164 4.74 -1.18 -13.28
C GLY A 164 5.47 -1.81 -12.08
N PHE A 165 6.39 -1.08 -11.47
CA PHE A 165 7.20 -1.61 -10.37
C PHE A 165 6.34 -2.05 -9.17
N ILE A 166 5.49 -1.15 -8.65
CA ILE A 166 4.75 -1.44 -7.41
C ILE A 166 3.70 -2.54 -7.62
N GLY A 167 3.02 -2.57 -8.76
CA GLY A 167 2.09 -3.66 -9.08
C GLY A 167 2.79 -4.99 -9.25
N ILE A 168 4.07 -5.01 -9.66
CA ILE A 168 4.88 -6.22 -9.69
C ILE A 168 5.26 -6.66 -8.27
N MET A 169 5.68 -5.73 -7.41
CA MET A 169 6.07 -6.01 -6.01
C MET A 169 4.92 -6.58 -5.17
N THR A 170 3.66 -6.33 -5.54
CA THR A 170 2.47 -6.91 -4.88
C THR A 170 2.05 -8.26 -5.46
N ARG A 171 2.72 -8.77 -6.51
CA ARG A 171 2.51 -10.13 -7.00
C ARG A 171 3.28 -11.13 -6.16
N GLY A 172 2.70 -12.31 -6.00
CA GLY A 172 3.33 -13.41 -5.26
C GLY A 172 2.50 -13.80 -4.06
N MET A 173 3.16 -14.29 -3.01
CA MET A 173 2.50 -14.74 -1.78
C MET A 173 1.47 -13.73 -1.27
N HIS A 174 0.39 -14.25 -0.69
CA HIS A 174 -0.58 -13.45 0.04
C HIS A 174 0.12 -12.78 1.22
N HIS A 175 0.26 -11.45 1.17
CA HIS A 175 1.01 -10.68 2.18
C HIS A 175 0.54 -10.97 3.61
N GLN A 176 -0.73 -11.30 3.81
CA GLN A 176 -1.29 -11.68 5.11
C GLN A 176 -0.67 -12.97 5.66
N ALA A 177 -0.57 -14.04 4.84
CA ALA A 177 0.06 -15.29 5.26
C ALA A 177 1.55 -15.08 5.53
N HIS A 178 2.19 -14.25 4.71
CA HIS A 178 3.58 -13.85 4.88
C HIS A 178 3.82 -13.10 6.20
N HIS A 179 2.97 -12.13 6.53
CA HIS A 179 3.03 -11.39 7.80
C HIS A 179 2.90 -12.32 9.00
N LEU A 180 1.99 -13.29 8.93
CA LEU A 180 1.82 -14.29 10.01
C LEU A 180 3.06 -15.19 10.17
N MET A 181 3.71 -15.58 9.07
CA MET A 181 4.96 -16.35 9.12
C MET A 181 6.08 -15.57 9.82
N ILE A 182 6.27 -14.29 9.44
CA ILE A 182 7.26 -13.41 10.07
C ILE A 182 6.96 -13.24 11.56
N ALA A 183 5.70 -13.00 11.90
CA ALA A 183 5.29 -12.80 13.30
C ALA A 183 5.49 -14.06 14.15
N ARG A 184 5.43 -15.25 13.56
CA ARG A 184 5.76 -16.54 14.20
C ARG A 184 7.28 -16.80 14.30
N GLY A 185 8.11 -15.88 13.82
CA GLY A 185 9.57 -15.97 13.85
C GLY A 185 10.20 -16.77 12.71
N ALA A 186 9.43 -17.10 11.66
CA ALA A 186 9.97 -17.75 10.46
C ALA A 186 10.55 -16.71 9.49
N ASP A 187 11.57 -17.10 8.73
CA ASP A 187 12.04 -16.34 7.57
C ASP A 187 11.24 -16.80 6.34
N PRO A 188 10.35 -15.97 5.77
CA PRO A 188 9.51 -16.37 4.65
C PRO A 188 10.26 -16.36 3.30
N HIS A 189 11.54 -15.98 3.29
CA HIS A 189 12.37 -15.91 2.09
C HIS A 189 13.59 -16.85 2.15
N HIS A 190 13.72 -17.68 3.18
CA HIS A 190 14.83 -18.62 3.39
C HIS A 190 14.35 -20.05 3.71
#